data_AF-A0A849DCX1-F1
#
_entry.id   AF-A0A849DCX1-F1
#
_cell.length_a   1.000
_cell.length_b   1.000
_cell.length_c   1.000
_cell.angle_alpha   90.00
_cell.angle_beta   90.00
_cell.angle_gamma   90.00
#
_symmetry.space_group_name_H-M   'P 1'
#
loop_
_entity.id
_entity.type
_entity.pdbx_description
1 polymer ?
#
loop_
_entity_poly.entity_id
_entity_poly.type
_entity_poly.pdbx_seq_one_letter_code
_entity_poly.pdbx_strand_id
1 'polypeptide(L)'
;MGKITKLISISLVIVISSSSVYAADDSEMIQSIMKLRADVESLYSQIDENKDNYKSQMKSYALQISDNETQINRQETSVKLTQQNIAKAERKLEEMGSATVDIKPIVIDALDALEKEIKAGIPFKVEERVSALHQIKDDLKNGNISQEKALALTWASYDDALRLTKEIGQFKQEIT
;
A
#
# COMPACT_ATOMS: atom_id res chain seq x y z
N MET A 1 15.19 29.40 95.06
CA MET A 1 16.49 29.89 95.56
C MET A 1 17.05 28.88 96.54
N GLY A 2 18.34 28.58 96.43
CA GLY A 2 19.09 27.71 97.35
C GLY A 2 19.24 26.26 96.86
N LYS A 3 20.41 25.64 96.69
CA LYS A 3 21.81 26.03 96.49
C LYS A 3 22.56 24.67 96.41
N ILE A 4 23.71 24.64 95.73
CA ILE A 4 24.79 23.64 95.88
C ILE A 4 24.70 22.40 94.98
N THR A 5 24.97 22.66 93.70
CA THR A 5 25.90 21.88 92.87
C THR A 5 27.22 21.60 93.62
N LYS A 6 27.53 20.32 93.86
CA LYS A 6 28.87 19.67 93.89
C LYS A 6 28.78 18.42 94.75
N LEU A 7 28.64 17.25 94.14
CA LEU A 7 29.04 15.94 94.68
C LEU A 7 29.10 14.92 93.52
N ILE A 8 29.85 15.26 92.47
CA ILE A 8 30.26 14.30 91.43
C ILE A 8 31.78 14.24 91.50
N SER A 9 32.29 13.39 92.39
CA SER A 9 33.70 12.96 92.42
C SER A 9 33.78 11.66 93.22
N ILE A 10 34.56 10.70 92.69
CA ILE A 10 35.07 9.46 93.33
C ILE A 10 34.37 8.17 92.88
N SER A 11 34.84 7.66 91.73
CA SER A 11 35.32 6.27 91.50
C SER A 11 35.67 6.18 90.00
N LEU A 12 36.72 6.83 89.52
CA LEU A 12 38.09 6.30 89.43
C LEU A 12 38.15 4.79 89.12
N VAL A 13 38.27 4.50 87.82
CA VAL A 13 39.31 3.65 87.21
C VAL A 13 39.66 2.37 87.99
N ILE A 14 39.16 1.25 87.48
CA ILE A 14 39.68 -0.13 87.41
C ILE A 14 38.48 -0.88 86.79
N VAL A 15 38.40 -1.12 85.48
CA VAL A 15 39.06 -2.22 84.75
C VAL A 15 39.21 -1.81 83.28
N ILE A 16 40.41 -1.33 82.91
CA ILE A 16 40.91 -1.27 81.51
C ILE A 16 41.97 -2.37 81.36
N SER A 17 41.66 -3.58 81.83
CA SER A 17 42.56 -4.75 81.73
C SER A 17 41.77 -6.04 81.50
N SER A 18 40.86 -5.99 80.54
CA SER A 18 40.31 -7.16 79.86
C SER A 18 40.38 -6.95 78.34
N SER A 19 41.55 -6.52 77.86
CA SER A 19 41.94 -6.59 76.46
C SER A 19 42.58 -7.95 76.19
N SER A 20 41.75 -8.97 76.00
CA SER A 20 42.14 -10.24 75.33
C SER A 20 40.99 -11.24 75.15
N VAL A 21 39.76 -10.81 74.87
CA VAL A 21 38.72 -11.70 74.31
C VAL A 21 37.82 -10.85 73.39
N TYR A 22 37.53 -11.36 72.18
CA TYR A 22 36.78 -10.72 71.08
C TYR A 22 37.58 -9.80 70.13
N ALA A 23 38.55 -10.36 69.41
CA ALA A 23 39.13 -9.72 68.21
C ALA A 23 38.92 -10.55 66.92
N ALA A 24 38.40 -11.78 67.03
CA ALA A 24 38.23 -12.69 65.89
C ALA A 24 36.83 -12.61 65.22
N ASP A 25 35.78 -12.29 65.99
CA ASP A 25 34.38 -12.27 65.50
C ASP A 25 34.01 -10.93 64.82
N ASP A 26 34.53 -9.81 65.36
CA ASP A 26 34.31 -8.46 64.80
C ASP A 26 34.91 -8.28 63.40
N SER A 27 36.06 -8.91 63.11
CA SER A 27 36.71 -8.76 61.80
C SER A 27 35.90 -9.39 60.66
N GLU A 28 35.29 -10.56 60.91
CA GLU A 28 34.47 -11.26 59.92
C GLU A 28 33.13 -10.53 59.73
N MET A 29 32.53 -10.06 60.82
CA MET A 29 31.32 -9.21 60.78
C MET A 29 31.57 -7.89 60.03
N ILE A 30 32.67 -7.19 60.31
CA ILE A 30 33.05 -5.94 59.61
C ILE A 30 33.27 -6.21 58.11
N GLN A 31 33.94 -7.29 57.73
CA GLN A 31 34.10 -7.67 56.32
C GLN A 31 32.75 -7.96 55.64
N SER A 32 31.84 -8.64 56.32
CA SER A 32 30.50 -8.93 55.78
C SER A 32 29.68 -7.64 55.56
N ILE A 33 29.77 -6.67 56.47
CA ILE A 33 29.11 -5.37 56.35
C ILE A 33 29.74 -4.55 55.21
N MET A 34 31.07 -4.56 55.07
CA MET A 34 31.74 -3.89 53.95
C MET A 34 31.34 -4.51 52.61
N LYS A 35 31.24 -5.84 52.54
CA LYS A 35 30.77 -6.55 51.35
C LYS A 35 29.32 -6.21 51.02
N LEU A 36 28.42 -6.27 52.03
CA LEU A 36 27.01 -5.91 51.83
C LEU A 36 26.84 -4.46 51.38
N ARG A 37 27.66 -3.53 51.90
CA ARG A 37 27.67 -2.13 51.44
C ARG A 37 28.14 -2.00 50.00
N ALA A 38 29.19 -2.73 49.62
CA ALA A 38 29.66 -2.76 48.23
C ALA A 38 28.62 -3.38 47.28
N ASP A 39 27.94 -4.45 47.70
CA ASP A 39 26.88 -5.10 46.93
C ASP A 39 25.66 -4.16 46.78
N VAL A 40 25.29 -3.44 47.83
CA VAL A 40 24.22 -2.44 47.80
C VAL A 40 24.58 -1.26 46.88
N GLU A 41 25.81 -0.74 46.95
CA GLU A 41 26.28 0.33 46.07
C GLU A 41 26.28 -0.12 44.60
N SER A 42 26.72 -1.35 44.33
CA SER A 42 26.67 -1.97 43.00
C SER A 42 25.23 -2.11 42.49
N LEU A 43 24.31 -2.57 43.35
CA LEU A 43 22.88 -2.67 43.03
C LEU A 43 22.28 -1.30 42.73
N TYR A 44 22.62 -0.26 43.50
CA TYR A 44 22.15 1.11 43.22
C TYR A 44 22.67 1.63 41.87
N SER A 45 23.95 1.39 41.56
CA SER A 45 24.53 1.74 40.26
C SER A 45 23.80 1.03 39.10
N GLN A 46 23.55 -0.27 39.23
CA GLN A 46 22.79 -1.04 38.24
C GLN A 46 21.35 -0.56 38.09
N ILE A 47 20.69 -0.16 39.17
CA ILE A 47 19.33 0.41 39.11
C ILE A 47 19.35 1.73 38.34
N ASP A 48 20.32 2.60 38.58
CA ASP A 48 20.42 3.88 37.90
C ASP A 48 20.72 3.71 36.41
N GLU A 49 21.66 2.83 36.07
CA GLU A 49 21.97 2.47 34.67
C GLU A 49 20.74 1.89 33.95
N ASN A 50 20.03 0.96 34.58
CA ASN A 50 18.81 0.37 34.00
C ASN A 50 17.70 1.43 33.83
N LYS A 51 17.56 2.34 34.79
CA LYS A 51 16.59 3.44 34.71
C LYS A 51 16.90 4.37 33.53
N ASP A 52 18.16 4.72 33.32
CA ASP A 52 18.58 5.54 32.18
C ASP A 52 18.44 4.80 30.85
N ASN A 53 18.70 3.49 30.82
CA ASN A 53 18.46 2.65 29.66
C ASN A 53 16.96 2.59 29.31
N TYR A 54 16.08 2.37 30.28
CA TYR A 54 14.63 2.37 30.05
C TYR A 54 14.11 3.73 29.61
N LYS A 55 14.60 4.82 30.20
CA LYS A 55 14.25 6.19 29.79
C LYS A 55 14.64 6.45 28.33
N SER A 56 15.82 5.98 27.94
CA SER A 56 16.32 6.10 26.56
C SER A 56 15.48 5.26 25.57
N GLN A 57 15.14 4.02 25.94
CA GLN A 57 14.26 3.17 25.15
C GLN A 57 12.85 3.78 25.00
N MET A 58 12.27 4.28 26.08
CA MET A 58 10.95 4.90 26.06
C MET A 58 10.92 6.15 25.17
N LYS A 59 11.98 6.96 25.19
CA LYS A 59 12.13 8.09 24.26
C LYS A 59 12.20 7.62 22.80
N SER A 60 12.93 6.53 22.52
CA SER A 60 13.00 5.94 21.18
C SER A 60 11.64 5.43 20.71
N TYR A 61 10.90 4.71 21.56
CA TYR A 61 9.55 4.24 21.22
C TYR A 61 8.57 5.39 21.00
N ALA A 62 8.62 6.44 21.81
CA ALA A 62 7.78 7.63 21.60
C ALA A 62 8.04 8.29 20.23
N LEU A 63 9.30 8.36 19.81
CA LEU A 63 9.65 8.86 18.47
C LEU A 63 9.14 7.93 17.36
N GLN A 64 9.30 6.61 17.51
CA GLN A 64 8.79 5.64 16.54
C GLN A 64 7.27 5.68 16.43
N ILE A 65 6.55 5.82 17.55
CA ILE A 65 5.09 5.97 17.56
C ILE A 65 4.68 7.22 16.79
N SER A 66 5.32 8.37 17.08
CA SER A 66 5.00 9.63 16.39
C SER A 66 5.29 9.59 14.89
N ASP A 67 6.38 8.94 14.48
CA ASP A 67 6.68 8.74 13.05
C ASP A 67 5.65 7.82 12.39
N ASN A 68 5.30 6.70 13.03
CA ASN A 68 4.28 5.79 12.53
C ASN A 68 2.90 6.45 12.40
N GLU A 69 2.47 7.24 13.38
CA GLU A 69 1.23 8.02 13.30
C GLU A 69 1.23 8.98 12.11
N THR A 70 2.37 9.64 11.87
CA THR A 70 2.54 10.53 10.70
C THR A 70 2.45 9.75 9.39
N GLN A 71 3.06 8.57 9.32
CA GLN A 71 2.99 7.70 8.14
C GLN A 71 1.56 7.20 7.88
N ILE A 72 0.84 6.79 8.92
CA ILE A 72 -0.57 6.37 8.83
C ILE A 72 -1.42 7.51 8.25
N ASN A 73 -1.32 8.72 8.80
CA ASN A 73 -2.07 9.89 8.32
C ASN A 73 -1.82 10.20 6.84
N ARG A 74 -0.57 10.03 6.38
CA ARG A 74 -0.20 10.20 4.95
C ARG A 74 -0.85 9.13 4.08
N GLN A 75 -0.81 7.87 4.52
CA GLN A 75 -1.42 6.76 3.80
C GLN A 75 -2.95 6.92 3.71
N GLU A 76 -3.62 7.28 4.80
CA GLU A 76 -5.05 7.56 4.82
C GLU A 76 -5.43 8.67 3.83
N THR A 77 -4.64 9.75 3.80
CA THR A 77 -4.84 10.85 2.84
C THR A 77 -4.69 10.36 1.40
N SER A 78 -3.70 9.51 1.13
CA SER A 78 -3.46 8.92 -0.20
C SER A 78 -4.63 8.01 -0.64
N VAL A 79 -5.13 7.18 0.27
CA VAL A 79 -6.31 6.33 0.02
C VAL A 79 -7.52 7.19 -0.31
N LYS A 80 -7.78 8.23 0.48
CA LYS A 80 -8.89 9.16 0.23
C LYS A 80 -8.79 9.84 -1.14
N LEU A 81 -7.60 10.30 -1.52
CA LEU A 81 -7.36 10.90 -2.84
C LEU A 81 -7.58 9.89 -3.97
N THR A 82 -7.10 8.66 -3.79
CA THR A 82 -7.29 7.56 -4.76
C THR A 82 -8.76 7.26 -4.95
N GLN A 83 -9.54 7.14 -3.87
CA GLN A 83 -10.98 6.93 -3.92
C GLN A 83 -11.71 8.07 -4.65
N GLN A 84 -11.31 9.32 -4.39
CA GLN A 84 -11.85 10.48 -5.11
C GLN A 84 -11.53 10.45 -6.61
N ASN A 85 -10.35 9.98 -7.00
CA ASN A 85 -9.96 9.85 -8.39
C ASN A 85 -10.74 8.73 -9.09
N ILE A 86 -10.97 7.59 -8.42
CA ILE A 86 -11.85 6.52 -8.90
C ILE A 86 -13.25 7.07 -9.15
N ALA A 87 -13.85 7.74 -8.16
CA ALA A 87 -15.20 8.30 -8.31
C ALA A 87 -15.29 9.41 -9.38
N LYS A 88 -14.19 10.10 -9.69
CA LYS A 88 -14.13 11.05 -10.82
C LYS A 88 -14.01 10.32 -12.15
N ALA A 89 -13.23 9.24 -12.22
CA ALA A 89 -13.09 8.43 -13.41
C ALA A 89 -14.40 7.71 -13.75
N GLU A 90 -15.10 7.15 -12.75
CA GLU A 90 -16.42 6.55 -12.91
C GLU A 90 -17.44 7.56 -13.44
N ARG A 91 -17.51 8.77 -12.86
CA ARG A 91 -18.38 9.83 -13.39
C ARG A 91 -18.05 10.23 -14.82
N LYS A 92 -16.77 10.33 -15.17
CA LYS A 92 -16.36 10.56 -16.56
C LYS A 92 -16.76 9.42 -17.47
N LEU A 93 -16.67 8.17 -17.00
CA LEU A 93 -17.13 7.00 -17.74
C LEU A 93 -18.65 6.97 -17.89
N GLU A 94 -19.43 7.44 -16.91
CA GLU A 94 -20.88 7.59 -17.03
C GLU A 94 -21.25 8.72 -18.00
N GLU A 95 -20.59 9.88 -17.91
CA GLU A 95 -20.76 10.99 -18.85
C GLU A 95 -20.40 10.56 -20.28
N MET A 96 -19.28 9.86 -20.47
CA MET A 96 -18.87 9.29 -21.76
C MET A 96 -19.77 8.12 -22.20
N GLY A 97 -20.25 7.30 -21.25
CA GLY A 97 -21.11 6.14 -21.47
C GLY A 97 -22.53 6.55 -21.88
N SER A 98 -23.00 7.69 -21.41
CA SER A 98 -24.21 8.33 -21.92
C SER A 98 -24.04 8.92 -23.33
N ALA A 99 -22.78 9.13 -23.76
CA ALA A 99 -22.41 9.55 -25.11
C ALA A 99 -22.01 8.37 -26.04
N THR A 100 -21.87 7.13 -25.53
CA THR A 100 -21.91 5.92 -26.37
C THR A 100 -23.35 5.69 -26.83
N VAL A 101 -23.76 6.48 -27.83
CA VAL A 101 -24.87 6.14 -28.70
C VAL A 101 -24.64 4.70 -29.13
N ASP A 102 -25.59 3.81 -28.86
CA ASP A 102 -25.50 2.43 -29.32
C ASP A 102 -25.46 2.45 -30.86
N ILE A 103 -24.25 2.29 -31.41
CA ILE A 103 -24.04 2.31 -32.86
C ILE A 103 -24.26 0.93 -33.49
N LYS A 104 -24.56 -0.11 -32.68
CA LYS A 104 -24.90 -1.44 -33.19
C LYS A 104 -25.96 -1.42 -34.29
N PRO A 105 -27.13 -0.76 -34.13
CA PRO A 105 -28.12 -0.70 -35.20
C PRO A 105 -27.56 -0.09 -36.49
N ILE A 106 -26.79 1.01 -36.39
CA ILE A 106 -26.19 1.68 -37.55
C ILE A 106 -25.18 0.77 -38.26
N VAL A 107 -24.34 0.06 -37.50
CA VAL A 107 -23.35 -0.88 -38.05
C VAL A 107 -24.04 -2.08 -38.72
N ILE A 108 -25.10 -2.60 -38.11
CA ILE A 108 -25.91 -3.69 -38.68
C ILE A 108 -26.55 -3.25 -40.00
N ASP A 109 -27.15 -2.06 -40.04
CA ASP A 109 -27.76 -1.51 -41.26
C ASP A 109 -26.72 -1.30 -42.37
N ALA A 110 -25.52 -0.83 -42.02
CA ALA A 110 -24.42 -0.66 -42.97
C ALA A 110 -23.92 -2.00 -43.54
N LEU A 111 -23.79 -3.03 -42.71
CA LEU A 111 -23.42 -4.38 -43.17
C LEU A 111 -24.49 -4.96 -44.11
N ASP A 112 -25.78 -4.77 -43.79
CA ASP A 112 -26.88 -5.25 -44.62
C ASP A 112 -26.97 -4.49 -45.96
N ALA A 113 -26.65 -3.20 -45.97
CA ALA A 113 -26.53 -2.41 -47.19
C ALA A 113 -25.36 -2.89 -48.06
N LEU A 114 -24.19 -3.13 -47.46
CA LEU A 114 -23.01 -3.64 -48.17
C LEU A 114 -23.26 -5.03 -48.75
N GLU A 115 -23.92 -5.92 -48.02
CA GLU A 115 -24.25 -7.26 -48.51
C GLU A 115 -25.11 -7.19 -49.79
N LYS A 116 -26.11 -6.31 -49.82
CA LYS A 116 -26.95 -6.08 -51.01
C LYS A 116 -26.11 -5.57 -52.18
N GLU A 117 -25.22 -4.62 -51.94
CA GLU A 117 -24.34 -4.06 -52.97
C GLU A 117 -23.38 -5.12 -53.53
N ILE A 118 -22.79 -5.96 -52.67
CA ILE A 118 -21.90 -7.05 -53.11
C ILE A 118 -22.66 -8.07 -53.97
N LYS A 119 -23.92 -8.40 -53.62
CA LYS A 119 -24.76 -9.32 -54.38
C LYS A 119 -25.23 -8.74 -55.72
N ALA A 120 -25.49 -7.43 -55.79
CA ALA A 120 -25.91 -6.75 -57.00
C ALA A 120 -24.74 -6.33 -57.91
N GLY A 121 -23.54 -6.22 -57.35
CA GLY A 121 -22.34 -5.75 -58.03
C GLY A 121 -21.58 -6.86 -58.76
N ILE A 122 -20.24 -6.76 -58.71
CA ILE A 122 -19.33 -7.66 -59.42
C ILE A 122 -19.43 -9.12 -58.91
N PRO A 123 -19.55 -10.13 -59.80
CA PRO A 123 -19.64 -11.54 -59.40
C PRO A 123 -18.25 -12.13 -59.07
N PHE A 124 -17.57 -11.55 -58.08
CA PHE A 124 -16.24 -11.98 -57.65
C PHE A 124 -16.26 -12.34 -56.17
N LYS A 125 -15.98 -13.62 -55.87
CA LYS A 125 -15.90 -14.18 -54.50
C LYS A 125 -17.08 -13.76 -53.60
N VAL A 126 -18.28 -13.64 -54.17
CA VAL A 126 -19.46 -13.07 -53.50
C VAL A 126 -19.76 -13.82 -52.21
N GLU A 127 -19.75 -15.15 -52.24
CA GLU A 127 -20.06 -15.99 -51.08
C GLU A 127 -19.06 -15.84 -49.92
N GLU A 128 -17.76 -15.84 -50.23
CA GLU A 128 -16.68 -15.61 -49.24
C GLU A 128 -16.82 -14.23 -48.57
N ARG A 129 -17.11 -13.21 -49.38
CA ARG A 129 -17.26 -11.83 -48.89
C ARG A 129 -18.51 -11.65 -48.04
N VAL A 130 -19.65 -12.20 -48.46
CA VAL A 130 -20.89 -12.16 -47.70
C VAL A 130 -20.74 -12.91 -46.36
N SER A 131 -20.08 -14.07 -46.38
CA SER A 131 -19.79 -14.83 -45.16
C SER A 131 -18.95 -14.03 -44.15
N ALA A 132 -17.94 -13.30 -44.62
CA ALA A 132 -17.15 -12.41 -43.76
C ALA A 132 -18.00 -11.30 -43.11
N LEU A 133 -18.97 -10.72 -43.84
CA LEU A 133 -19.90 -9.74 -43.28
C LEU A 133 -20.82 -10.36 -42.21
N HIS A 134 -21.30 -11.59 -42.46
CA HIS A 134 -22.10 -12.33 -41.48
C HIS A 134 -21.31 -12.63 -40.21
N GLN A 135 -20.05 -13.01 -40.33
CA GLN A 135 -19.19 -13.22 -39.17
C GLN A 135 -19.04 -11.94 -38.33
N ILE A 136 -18.79 -10.78 -38.96
CA ILE A 136 -18.73 -9.49 -38.24
C ILE A 136 -20.07 -9.20 -37.54
N LYS A 137 -21.19 -9.46 -38.22
CA LYS A 137 -22.54 -9.24 -37.69
C LYS A 137 -22.83 -10.12 -36.48
N ASP A 138 -22.46 -11.40 -36.55
CA ASP A 138 -22.68 -12.37 -35.48
C ASP A 138 -21.75 -12.09 -34.29
N ASP A 139 -20.48 -11.77 -34.54
CA ASP A 139 -19.56 -11.38 -33.49
C ASP A 139 -20.00 -10.11 -32.75
N LEU A 140 -20.60 -9.14 -33.46
CA LEU A 140 -21.17 -7.93 -32.86
C LEU A 140 -22.43 -8.23 -32.04
N LYS A 141 -23.31 -9.10 -32.54
CA LYS A 141 -24.55 -9.51 -31.85
C LYS A 141 -24.26 -10.30 -30.58
N ASN A 142 -23.30 -11.23 -30.65
CA ASN A 142 -22.91 -12.09 -29.54
C ASN A 142 -22.01 -11.38 -28.51
N GLY A 143 -21.54 -10.17 -28.83
CA GLY A 143 -20.63 -9.40 -27.96
C GLY A 143 -19.19 -9.92 -27.95
N ASN A 144 -18.81 -10.71 -28.96
CA ASN A 144 -17.44 -11.18 -29.15
C ASN A 144 -16.49 -10.04 -29.54
N ILE A 145 -17.02 -8.99 -30.17
CA ILE A 145 -16.28 -7.76 -30.54
C ILE A 145 -17.01 -6.51 -30.05
N SER A 146 -16.26 -5.44 -29.79
CA SER A 146 -16.83 -4.14 -29.42
C SER A 146 -17.49 -3.44 -30.61
N GLN A 147 -18.35 -2.46 -30.34
CA GLN A 147 -19.06 -1.70 -31.37
C GLN A 147 -18.10 -0.92 -32.28
N GLU A 148 -17.02 -0.39 -31.71
CA GLU A 148 -15.97 0.34 -32.42
C GLU A 148 -15.16 -0.58 -33.32
N LYS A 149 -14.88 -1.80 -32.84
CA LYS A 149 -14.17 -2.81 -33.64
C LYS A 149 -15.01 -3.25 -34.83
N ALA A 150 -16.31 -3.47 -34.63
CA ALA A 150 -17.23 -3.82 -35.71
C ALA A 150 -17.34 -2.71 -36.75
N LEU A 151 -17.40 -1.43 -36.33
CA LEU A 151 -17.39 -0.28 -37.24
C LEU A 151 -16.12 -0.26 -38.10
N ALA A 152 -14.95 -0.45 -37.50
CA ALA A 152 -13.68 -0.47 -38.22
C ALA A 152 -13.61 -1.61 -39.26
N LEU A 153 -14.08 -2.81 -38.91
CA LEU A 153 -14.13 -3.96 -39.83
C LEU A 153 -15.14 -3.74 -40.96
N THR A 154 -16.27 -3.11 -40.66
CA THR A 154 -17.29 -2.75 -41.66
C THR A 154 -16.73 -1.75 -42.67
N TRP A 155 -16.00 -0.72 -42.20
CA TRP A 155 -15.34 0.25 -43.07
C TRP A 155 -14.28 -0.40 -43.98
N ALA A 156 -13.44 -1.27 -43.42
CA ALA A 156 -12.45 -2.01 -44.21
C ALA A 156 -13.12 -2.85 -45.32
N SER A 157 -14.26 -3.48 -45.01
CA SER A 157 -15.03 -4.26 -46.00
C SER A 157 -15.62 -3.40 -47.12
N TYR A 158 -16.03 -2.17 -46.80
CA TYR A 158 -16.46 -1.18 -47.80
C TYR A 158 -15.31 -0.73 -48.70
N ASP A 159 -14.15 -0.42 -48.11
CA ASP A 159 -12.97 0.01 -48.85
C ASP A 159 -12.50 -1.09 -49.82
N ASP A 160 -12.47 -2.34 -49.36
CA ASP A 160 -12.18 -3.50 -50.19
C ASP A 160 -13.19 -3.67 -51.33
N ALA A 161 -14.48 -3.44 -51.08
CA ALA A 161 -15.51 -3.50 -52.11
C ALA A 161 -15.32 -2.45 -53.20
N LEU A 162 -14.97 -1.22 -52.81
CA LEU A 162 -14.68 -0.13 -53.73
C LEU A 162 -13.40 -0.40 -54.52
N ARG A 163 -12.35 -0.88 -53.86
CA ARG A 163 -11.07 -1.22 -54.49
C ARG A 163 -11.24 -2.31 -55.55
N LEU A 164 -11.91 -3.42 -55.20
CA LEU A 164 -12.19 -4.52 -56.14
C LEU A 164 -13.00 -4.06 -57.35
N THR A 165 -13.98 -3.18 -57.15
CA THR A 165 -14.78 -2.63 -58.26
C THR A 165 -13.93 -1.80 -59.22
N LYS A 166 -12.97 -1.03 -58.70
CA LYS A 166 -12.02 -0.23 -59.50
C LYS A 166 -11.00 -1.11 -60.24
N GLU A 167 -10.42 -2.08 -59.57
CA GLU A 167 -9.36 -2.94 -60.13
C GLU A 167 -9.89 -3.90 -61.22
N ILE A 168 -11.10 -4.44 -61.06
CA ILE A 168 -11.73 -5.27 -62.10
C ILE A 168 -12.14 -4.43 -63.32
N GLY A 169 -12.46 -3.14 -63.11
CA GLY A 169 -12.65 -2.19 -64.21
C GLY A 169 -11.41 -2.00 -65.08
N GLN A 170 -10.21 -2.08 -64.49
CA GLN A 170 -8.94 -2.01 -65.22
C GLN A 170 -8.61 -3.33 -65.95
N PHE A 171 -8.94 -4.48 -65.38
CA PHE A 171 -8.76 -5.78 -66.06
C PHE A 171 -9.62 -5.96 -67.33
N LYS A 172 -10.74 -5.23 -67.45
CA LYS A 172 -11.54 -5.19 -68.70
C LYS A 172 -10.95 -4.27 -69.79
N GLN A 173 -9.93 -3.46 -69.48
CA GLN A 173 -9.38 -2.45 -70.40
C GLN A 173 -8.12 -2.91 -71.15
N GLU A 174 -7.72 -4.17 -71.08
CA GLU A 174 -6.79 -4.71 -72.08
C GLU A 174 -7.56 -5.10 -73.35
N ILE A 175 -7.82 -4.11 -74.19
CA ILE A 175 -8.16 -4.31 -75.60
C ILE A 175 -6.94 -3.88 -76.43
N THR A 176 -6.38 -4.88 -77.13
CA THR A 176 -5.49 -4.89 -78.32
C THR A 176 -4.59 -3.68 -78.60
#